data_AF-A0A844HPR6-F1
#
_entry.id   AF-A0A844HPR6-F1
#
_cell.length_a   1.000
_cell.length_b   1.000
_cell.length_c   1.000
_cell.angle_alpha   90.00
_cell.angle_beta   90.00
_cell.angle_gamma   90.00
#
_symmetry.space_group_name_H-M   'P 1'
#
loop_
_entity.id
_entity.type
_entity.pdbx_description
1 polymer ?
#
loop_
_entity_poly.entity_id
_entity_poly.type
_entity_poly.pdbx_seq_one_letter_code
_entity_poly.pdbx_strand_id
1 'polypeptide(L)'
;MLFLQILEKNALIFFALLLLALILFYLIGVKIGRIRRKAIGETPDEGATLVVGSVLGLLAFVLALNLAASSSRQDARLAAGLEEVNAIGTAMLQADAVGGPQAEQINARLREYLATRYRFVRAEPHSGEIAETTARTNLLQNEIWQFLEERVRSEPNDVTSSLMNSLNLAFDASTKMRLMMEYRLPIQLIGLLLFMSLLGSATVGYQFGLTDRKGPLAAIALSVLWCLLVTTIIDIGSGRIWTFRTDTRVYEWQLQGLGMDLPTRSE
;
A
#
# COMPACT_ATOMS: atom_id res chain seq x y z
N MET A 1 12.70 -16.28 2.43
CA MET A 1 12.68 -14.95 1.76
C MET A 1 12.18 -15.03 0.32
N LEU A 2 12.74 -15.91 -0.53
CA LEU A 2 12.35 -16.06 -1.95
C LEU A 2 10.83 -16.27 -2.19
N PHE A 3 10.19 -17.12 -1.37
CA PHE A 3 8.75 -17.42 -1.50
C PHE A 3 7.86 -16.18 -1.27
N LEU A 4 8.20 -15.34 -0.28
CA LEU A 4 7.45 -14.09 -0.01
C LEU A 4 7.64 -13.09 -1.15
N GLN A 5 8.83 -13.02 -1.76
CA GLN A 5 9.07 -12.17 -2.92
C GLN A 5 8.25 -12.60 -4.13
N ILE A 6 8.07 -13.92 -4.34
CA ILE A 6 7.22 -14.44 -5.42
C ILE A 6 5.76 -14.04 -5.21
N LEU A 7 5.26 -14.12 -3.97
CA LEU A 7 3.91 -13.68 -3.61
C LEU A 7 3.74 -12.16 -3.79
N GLU A 8 4.75 -11.38 -3.40
CA GLU A 8 4.74 -9.93 -3.59
C GLU A 8 4.78 -9.56 -5.08
N LYS A 9 5.41 -10.35 -5.94
CA LYS A 9 5.46 -10.07 -7.39
C LYS A 9 4.19 -10.44 -8.15
N ASN A 10 3.40 -11.40 -7.65
CA ASN A 10 2.30 -11.95 -8.45
C ASN A 10 1.03 -12.20 -7.62
N ALA A 11 0.06 -11.29 -7.77
CA ALA A 11 -1.24 -11.37 -7.11
C ALA A 11 -1.99 -12.67 -7.43
N LEU A 12 -1.85 -13.20 -8.66
CA LEU A 12 -2.54 -14.41 -9.08
C LEU A 12 -2.02 -15.65 -8.35
N ILE A 13 -0.71 -15.70 -8.05
CA ILE A 13 -0.13 -16.80 -7.27
C ILE A 13 -0.64 -16.75 -5.83
N PHE A 14 -0.66 -15.55 -5.22
CA PHE A 14 -1.24 -15.38 -3.88
C PHE A 14 -2.71 -15.78 -3.85
N PHE A 15 -3.50 -15.30 -4.82
CA PHE A 15 -4.91 -15.63 -4.97
C PHE A 15 -5.13 -17.14 -5.12
N ALA A 16 -4.38 -17.80 -6.01
CA ALA A 16 -4.52 -19.24 -6.25
C ALA A 16 -4.18 -20.07 -5.00
N LEU A 17 -3.14 -19.70 -4.26
CA LEU A 17 -2.75 -20.38 -3.02
C LEU A 17 -3.76 -20.16 -1.89
N LEU A 18 -4.27 -18.94 -1.74
CA LEU A 18 -5.33 -18.65 -0.77
C LEU A 18 -6.60 -19.41 -1.11
N LEU A 19 -7.03 -19.42 -2.38
CA LEU A 19 -8.19 -20.17 -2.83
C LEU A 19 -8.04 -21.67 -2.57
N LEU A 20 -6.86 -22.24 -2.87
CA LEU A 20 -6.56 -23.64 -2.58
C LEU A 20 -6.65 -23.93 -1.07
N ALA A 21 -6.11 -23.04 -0.24
CA ALA A 21 -6.19 -23.16 1.22
C ALA A 21 -7.64 -23.08 1.72
N LEU A 22 -8.44 -22.14 1.20
CA LEU A 22 -9.86 -22.02 1.55
C LEU A 22 -10.63 -23.29 1.16
N ILE A 23 -10.40 -23.83 -0.04
CA ILE A 23 -11.02 -25.08 -0.49
C ILE A 23 -10.61 -26.25 0.41
N LEU A 24 -9.33 -26.34 0.77
CA LEU A 24 -8.85 -27.39 1.67
C LEU A 24 -9.54 -27.33 3.04
N PHE A 25 -9.63 -26.14 3.65
CA PHE A 25 -10.30 -25.94 4.93
C PHE A 25 -11.80 -26.21 4.84
N TYR A 26 -12.44 -25.83 3.73
CA TYR A 26 -13.82 -26.23 3.44
C TYR A 26 -13.98 -27.74 3.42
N LEU A 27 -13.13 -28.48 2.70
CA LEU A 27 -13.19 -29.95 2.62
C LEU A 27 -12.96 -30.61 3.98
N ILE A 28 -12.03 -30.09 4.79
CA ILE A 28 -11.81 -30.52 6.17
C ILE A 28 -13.09 -30.32 6.99
N GLY A 29 -13.71 -29.14 6.89
CA GLY A 29 -14.99 -28.83 7.50
C GLY A 29 -16.07 -29.84 7.11
N VAL A 30 -16.25 -30.09 5.81
CA VAL A 30 -17.23 -31.07 5.30
C VAL A 30 -17.00 -32.46 5.88
N LYS A 31 -15.74 -32.91 5.96
CA LYS A 31 -15.40 -34.21 6.52
C LYS A 31 -15.80 -34.29 8.00
N ILE A 32 -15.48 -33.26 8.79
CA ILE A 32 -15.83 -33.20 10.22
C ILE A 32 -17.35 -33.15 10.40
N GLY A 33 -18.06 -32.33 9.61
CA GLY A 33 -19.52 -32.22 9.65
C GLY A 33 -20.22 -33.54 9.33
N ARG A 34 -19.74 -34.29 8.33
CA ARG A 34 -20.28 -35.62 7.99
C ARG A 34 -20.06 -36.64 9.11
N ILE A 35 -18.90 -36.60 9.77
CA ILE A 35 -18.61 -37.48 10.93
C ILE A 35 -19.58 -37.15 12.07
N ARG A 36 -19.78 -35.86 12.37
CA ARG A 36 -20.74 -35.43 13.40
C ARG A 36 -22.17 -35.84 13.08
N ARG A 37 -22.63 -35.65 11.85
CA ARG A 37 -23.97 -36.07 11.39
C ARG A 37 -24.22 -37.55 11.65
N LYS A 38 -23.24 -38.41 11.35
CA LYS A 38 -23.36 -39.86 11.64
C LYS A 38 -23.56 -40.17 13.12
N ALA A 39 -23.04 -39.33 14.02
CA ALA A 39 -23.18 -39.51 15.47
C ALA A 39 -24.52 -38.98 16.02
N ILE A 40 -25.06 -37.88 15.47
CA ILE A 40 -26.28 -37.23 15.98
C ILE A 40 -27.56 -37.60 15.20
N GLY A 41 -27.44 -38.27 14.05
CA GLY A 41 -28.57 -38.64 13.20
C GLY A 41 -29.13 -37.45 12.40
N GLU A 42 -30.45 -37.43 12.20
CA GLU A 42 -31.14 -36.37 11.45
C GLU A 42 -31.53 -35.15 12.31
N THR A 43 -31.13 -35.14 13.58
CA THR A 43 -31.42 -34.01 14.47
C THR A 43 -30.65 -32.75 14.04
N PRO A 44 -31.33 -31.60 13.86
CA PRO A 44 -30.67 -30.34 13.59
C PRO A 44 -29.76 -29.92 14.76
N ASP A 45 -28.50 -29.59 14.47
CA ASP A 45 -27.59 -28.98 15.45
C ASP A 45 -27.73 -27.44 15.36
N GLU A 46 -28.68 -26.89 16.11
CA GLU A 46 -28.94 -25.45 16.15
C GLU A 46 -27.74 -24.68 16.71
N GLY A 47 -27.03 -25.26 17.69
CA GLY A 47 -25.82 -24.68 18.28
C GLY A 47 -24.70 -24.52 17.24
N ALA A 48 -24.48 -25.54 16.41
CA ALA A 48 -23.56 -25.44 15.28
C ALA A 48 -23.94 -24.31 14.31
N THR A 49 -25.21 -24.21 13.96
CA THR A 49 -25.70 -23.18 13.01
C THR A 49 -25.49 -21.77 13.56
N LEU A 50 -25.75 -21.57 14.86
CA LEU A 50 -25.49 -20.31 15.56
C LEU A 50 -24.00 -19.94 15.51
N VAL A 51 -23.11 -20.88 15.87
CA VAL A 51 -21.65 -20.65 15.88
C VAL A 51 -21.11 -20.34 14.48
N VAL A 52 -21.58 -21.05 13.45
CA VAL A 52 -21.21 -20.75 12.05
C VAL A 52 -21.61 -19.32 11.69
N GLY A 53 -22.85 -18.91 12.02
CA GLY A 53 -23.32 -17.54 11.83
C GLY A 53 -22.45 -16.50 12.53
N SER A 54 -22.08 -16.75 13.79
CA SER A 54 -21.19 -15.85 14.56
C SER A 54 -19.79 -15.73 13.94
N VAL A 55 -19.19 -16.83 13.50
CA VAL A 55 -17.87 -16.82 12.84
C VAL A 55 -17.92 -16.04 11.53
N LEU A 56 -18.98 -16.23 10.73
CA LEU A 56 -19.16 -15.50 9.48
C LEU A 56 -19.41 -14.01 9.71
N GLY A 57 -20.18 -13.64 10.74
CA GLY A 57 -20.38 -12.26 11.15
C GLY A 57 -19.07 -11.58 11.57
N LEU A 58 -18.25 -12.28 12.35
CA LEU A 58 -16.92 -11.79 12.73
C LEU A 58 -15.97 -11.68 11.53
N LEU A 59 -15.99 -12.64 10.61
CA LEU A 59 -15.21 -12.57 9.37
C LEU A 59 -15.63 -11.35 8.52
N ALA A 60 -16.93 -11.12 8.35
CA ALA A 60 -17.43 -9.94 7.64
C ALA A 60 -16.96 -8.63 8.29
N PHE A 61 -16.97 -8.56 9.62
CA PHE A 61 -16.47 -7.40 10.36
C PHE A 61 -14.96 -7.21 10.19
N VAL A 62 -14.17 -8.28 10.28
CA VAL A 62 -12.72 -8.24 10.06
C VAL A 62 -12.38 -7.81 8.63
N LEU A 63 -13.12 -8.29 7.62
CA LEU A 63 -12.97 -7.87 6.23
C LEU A 63 -13.24 -6.37 6.08
N ALA A 64 -14.34 -5.87 6.65
CA ALA A 64 -14.72 -4.46 6.57
C ALA A 64 -13.69 -3.55 7.24
N LEU A 65 -13.23 -3.88 8.45
CA LEU A 65 -12.21 -3.10 9.16
C LEU A 65 -10.87 -3.06 8.41
N ASN A 66 -10.45 -4.19 7.83
CA ASN A 66 -9.21 -4.24 7.07
C ASN A 66 -9.31 -3.47 5.74
N LEU A 67 -10.46 -3.50 5.07
CA LEU A 67 -10.70 -2.70 3.87
C LEU A 67 -10.65 -1.20 4.19
N ALA A 68 -11.31 -0.76 5.26
CA ALA A 68 -11.28 0.63 5.71
C ALA A 68 -9.85 1.08 6.07
N ALA A 69 -9.10 0.26 6.81
CA ALA A 69 -7.71 0.55 7.16
C ALA A 69 -6.80 0.63 5.92
N SER A 70 -7.06 -0.19 4.91
CA SER A 70 -6.31 -0.19 3.65
C SER A 70 -6.62 1.07 2.83
N SER A 71 -7.90 1.45 2.74
CA SER A 71 -8.33 2.70 2.08
C SER A 71 -7.70 3.92 2.74
N SER A 72 -7.76 4.02 4.07
CA SER A 72 -7.17 5.14 4.82
C SER A 72 -5.66 5.29 4.56
N ARG A 73 -4.94 4.18 4.38
CA ARG A 73 -3.51 4.20 4.00
C ARG A 73 -3.30 4.70 2.58
N GLN A 74 -4.17 4.33 1.65
CA GLN A 74 -4.12 4.86 0.29
C GLN A 74 -4.32 6.37 0.30
N ASP A 75 -5.33 6.86 1.02
CA ASP A 75 -5.59 8.30 1.17
C ASP A 75 -4.42 9.03 1.82
N ALA A 76 -3.79 8.45 2.84
CA ALA A 76 -2.61 9.02 3.49
C ALA A 76 -1.42 9.15 2.53
N ARG A 77 -1.22 8.19 1.62
CA ARG A 77 -0.18 8.28 0.57
C ARG A 77 -0.49 9.36 -0.45
N LEU A 78 -1.76 9.49 -0.87
CA LEU A 78 -2.19 10.56 -1.78
C LEU A 78 -1.97 11.95 -1.15
N ALA A 79 -2.37 12.11 0.10
CA ALA A 79 -2.18 13.36 0.84
C ALA A 79 -0.68 13.70 1.03
N ALA A 80 0.15 12.72 1.37
CA ALA A 80 1.59 12.92 1.52
C ALA A 80 2.27 13.29 0.19
N GLY A 81 1.85 12.68 -0.93
CA GLY A 81 2.36 13.02 -2.26
C GLY A 81 1.98 14.44 -2.68
N LEU A 82 0.73 14.85 -2.44
CA LEU A 82 0.29 16.23 -2.71
C LEU A 82 1.06 17.25 -1.86
N GLU A 83 1.26 16.96 -0.57
CA GLU A 83 2.04 17.80 0.34
C GLU A 83 3.50 17.94 -0.11
N GLU A 84 4.15 16.84 -0.49
CA GLU A 84 5.52 16.83 -1.01
C GLU A 84 5.64 17.69 -2.29
N VAL A 85 4.76 17.47 -3.27
CA VAL A 85 4.79 18.22 -4.53
C VAL A 85 4.57 19.72 -4.30
N ASN A 86 3.61 20.09 -3.46
CA ASN A 86 3.33 21.50 -3.15
C ASN A 86 4.48 22.18 -2.39
N ALA A 87 5.09 21.47 -1.44
CA ALA A 87 6.24 21.99 -0.70
C ALA A 87 7.44 22.22 -1.61
N ILE A 88 7.74 21.27 -2.51
CA ILE A 88 8.79 21.43 -3.53
C ILE A 88 8.47 22.61 -4.45
N GLY A 89 7.25 22.70 -4.97
CA GLY A 89 6.83 23.81 -5.83
C GLY A 89 6.95 25.18 -5.16
N THR A 90 6.60 25.27 -3.87
CA THR A 90 6.76 26.48 -3.07
C THR A 90 8.24 26.86 -2.91
N ALA A 91 9.11 25.89 -2.62
CA ALA A 91 10.54 26.12 -2.51
C ALA A 91 11.13 26.61 -3.84
N MET A 92 10.66 26.10 -4.99
CA MET A 92 11.09 26.57 -6.31
C MET A 92 10.70 28.04 -6.55
N LEU A 93 9.45 28.41 -6.26
CA LEU A 93 8.99 29.80 -6.39
C LEU A 93 9.77 30.76 -5.48
N GLN A 94 10.10 30.31 -4.26
CA GLN A 94 10.89 31.11 -3.33
C GLN A 94 12.36 31.21 -3.75
N ALA A 95 12.93 30.17 -4.35
CA ALA A 95 14.26 30.25 -4.93
C ALA A 95 14.29 31.31 -6.04
N ASP A 96 13.31 31.28 -6.96
CA ASP A 96 13.22 32.28 -8.02
C ASP A 96 13.04 33.71 -7.47
N ALA A 97 12.30 33.87 -6.37
CA ALA A 97 12.11 35.16 -5.70
C ALA A 97 13.38 35.68 -4.99
N VAL A 98 14.20 34.79 -4.42
CA VAL A 98 15.50 35.15 -3.82
C VAL A 98 16.48 35.64 -4.89
N GLY A 99 16.44 35.00 -6.06
CA GLY A 99 17.28 35.34 -7.22
C GLY A 99 18.78 35.12 -7.02
N GLY A 100 19.53 35.38 -8.09
CA GLY A 100 20.99 35.23 -8.11
C GLY A 100 21.48 33.80 -8.41
N PRO A 101 22.80 33.62 -8.62
CA PRO A 101 23.35 32.39 -9.17
C PRO A 101 23.08 31.15 -8.32
N GLN A 102 23.17 31.27 -6.98
CA GLN A 102 22.91 30.15 -6.07
C GLN A 102 21.43 29.73 -6.11
N ALA A 103 20.51 30.68 -6.23
CA ALA A 103 19.09 30.39 -6.27
C ALA A 103 18.68 29.68 -7.58
N GLU A 104 19.30 30.04 -8.70
CA GLU A 104 19.16 29.32 -9.98
C GLU A 104 19.62 27.86 -9.84
N GLN A 105 20.75 27.62 -9.17
CA GLN A 105 21.24 26.26 -8.88
C GLN A 105 20.28 25.49 -7.96
N ILE A 106 19.73 26.13 -6.92
CA ILE A 106 18.71 25.53 -6.05
C ILE A 106 17.48 25.12 -6.88
N ASN A 107 16.96 26.00 -7.74
CA ASN A 107 15.80 25.69 -8.58
C ASN A 107 16.09 24.52 -9.52
N ALA A 108 17.25 24.51 -10.19
CA ALA A 108 17.66 23.42 -11.06
C ALA A 108 17.72 22.07 -10.32
N ARG A 109 18.29 22.06 -9.11
CA ARG A 109 18.34 20.84 -8.27
C ARG A 109 16.97 20.43 -7.75
N LEU A 110 16.07 21.36 -7.45
CA LEU A 110 14.69 21.06 -7.07
C LEU A 110 13.88 20.43 -8.21
N ARG A 111 14.15 20.80 -9.47
CA ARG A 111 13.57 20.13 -10.65
C ARG A 111 14.01 18.66 -10.74
N GLU A 112 15.31 18.40 -10.62
CA GLU A 112 15.86 17.05 -10.57
C GLU A 112 15.34 16.27 -9.35
N TYR A 113 15.16 16.96 -8.23
CA TYR A 113 14.60 16.40 -7.00
C TYR A 113 13.18 15.92 -7.24
N LEU A 114 12.29 16.77 -7.76
CA LEU A 114 10.91 16.40 -8.09
C LEU A 114 10.84 15.19 -9.03
N ALA A 115 11.66 15.18 -10.09
CA ALA A 115 11.76 14.05 -11.01
C ALA A 115 12.23 12.75 -10.33
N THR A 116 13.21 12.85 -9.42
CA THR A 116 13.69 11.73 -8.61
C THR A 116 12.60 11.22 -7.65
N ARG A 117 11.84 12.13 -7.04
CA ARG A 117 10.70 11.76 -6.16
C ARG A 117 9.59 11.07 -6.93
N TYR A 118 9.26 11.55 -8.12
CA TYR A 118 8.33 10.88 -9.03
C TYR A 118 8.75 9.44 -9.35
N ARG A 119 10.03 9.23 -9.70
CA ARG A 119 10.59 7.88 -9.91
C ARG A 119 10.49 7.02 -8.64
N PHE A 120 10.82 7.57 -7.47
CA PHE A 120 10.69 6.85 -6.19
C PHE A 120 9.27 6.33 -5.98
N VAL A 121 8.24 7.13 -6.20
CA VAL A 121 6.84 6.69 -6.00
C VAL A 121 6.47 5.56 -6.96
N ARG A 122 6.93 5.63 -8.22
CA ARG A 122 6.65 4.64 -9.28
C ARG A 122 7.51 3.39 -9.24
N ALA A 123 8.58 3.39 -8.45
CA ALA A 123 9.55 2.32 -8.39
C ALA A 123 8.89 0.97 -8.05
N GLU A 124 9.36 -0.08 -8.73
CA GLU A 124 8.91 -1.44 -8.51
C GLU A 124 9.50 -2.03 -7.22
N PRO A 125 8.76 -2.87 -6.48
CA PRO A 125 9.32 -3.55 -5.33
C PRO A 125 10.45 -4.48 -5.77
N HIS A 126 11.55 -4.47 -5.02
CA HIS A 126 12.76 -5.29 -5.27
C HIS A 126 13.55 -4.98 -6.56
N SER A 127 13.30 -3.87 -7.26
CA SER A 127 14.06 -3.49 -8.48
C SER A 127 15.41 -2.83 -8.21
N GLY A 128 15.72 -2.48 -6.96
CA GLY A 128 16.88 -1.65 -6.61
C GLY A 128 16.65 -0.14 -6.82
N GLU A 129 15.68 0.24 -7.66
CA GLU A 129 15.35 1.64 -7.96
C GLU A 129 14.93 2.42 -6.70
N ILE A 130 14.29 1.78 -5.72
CA ILE A 130 13.96 2.41 -4.44
C ILE A 130 15.22 2.89 -3.70
N ALA A 131 16.27 2.06 -3.69
CA ALA A 131 17.54 2.40 -3.04
C ALA A 131 18.29 3.48 -3.84
N GLU A 132 18.32 3.36 -5.18
CA GLU A 132 18.91 4.35 -6.09
C GLU A 132 18.27 5.73 -5.92
N THR A 133 16.94 5.81 -6.05
CA THR A 133 16.18 7.07 -5.93
C THR A 133 16.27 7.66 -4.53
N THR A 134 16.36 6.83 -3.48
CA THR A 134 16.62 7.29 -2.12
C THR A 134 18.02 7.90 -1.99
N ALA A 135 19.05 7.23 -2.52
CA ALA A 135 20.41 7.77 -2.49
C ALA A 135 20.50 9.09 -3.28
N ARG A 136 19.88 9.15 -4.47
CA ARG A 136 19.82 10.37 -5.28
C ARG A 136 19.06 11.50 -4.58
N THR A 137 17.95 11.18 -3.89
CA THR A 137 17.20 12.14 -3.05
C THR A 137 18.12 12.78 -2.02
N ASN A 138 18.87 11.98 -1.25
CA ASN A 138 19.77 12.48 -0.21
C ASN A 138 20.91 13.35 -0.78
N LEU A 139 21.48 12.95 -1.92
CA LEU A 139 22.51 13.74 -2.60
C LEU A 139 21.97 15.11 -3.02
N LEU A 140 20.79 15.15 -3.65
CA LEU A 140 20.16 16.40 -4.08
C LEU A 140 19.81 17.30 -2.89
N GLN A 141 19.33 16.74 -1.78
CA GLN A 141 19.07 17.53 -0.56
C GLN A 141 20.35 18.21 -0.05
N ASN A 142 21.47 17.49 -0.03
CA ASN A 142 22.77 18.05 0.38
C ASN A 142 23.25 19.14 -0.58
N GLU A 143 23.17 18.91 -1.90
CA GLU A 143 23.56 19.89 -2.92
C GLU A 143 22.71 21.17 -2.82
N ILE A 144 21.40 21.04 -2.67
CA ILE A 144 20.48 22.17 -2.47
C ILE A 144 20.86 22.95 -1.21
N TRP A 145 21.13 22.25 -0.11
CA TRP A 145 21.49 22.88 1.16
C TRP A 145 22.82 23.62 1.09
N GLN A 146 23.82 23.10 0.38
CA GLN A 146 25.10 23.78 0.17
C GLN A 146 24.93 25.12 -0.56
N PHE A 147 24.13 25.16 -1.64
CA PHE A 147 23.84 26.42 -2.32
C PHE A 147 23.06 27.41 -1.44
N LEU A 148 22.17 26.90 -0.58
CA LEU A 148 21.49 27.74 0.40
C LEU A 148 22.47 28.34 1.41
N GLU A 149 23.41 27.56 1.96
CA GLU A 149 24.43 28.04 2.88
C GLU A 149 25.34 29.10 2.25
N GLU A 150 25.70 28.93 0.98
CA GLU A 150 26.42 29.95 0.21
C GLU A 150 25.58 31.23 0.06
N ARG A 151 24.29 31.11 -0.27
CA ARG A 151 23.39 32.26 -0.39
C ARG A 151 23.24 33.01 0.93
N VAL A 152 22.98 32.30 2.02
CA VAL A 152 22.86 32.86 3.38
C VAL A 152 24.14 33.58 3.81
N ARG A 153 25.32 33.03 3.50
CA ARG A 153 26.60 33.69 3.80
C ARG A 153 26.82 34.94 2.96
N SER A 154 26.38 34.95 1.71
CA SER A 154 26.53 36.09 0.81
C SER A 154 25.56 37.24 1.16
N GLU A 155 24.29 36.93 1.41
CA GLU A 155 23.21 37.91 1.60
C GLU A 155 22.17 37.39 2.63
N PRO A 156 22.46 37.50 3.94
CA PRO A 156 21.52 37.10 4.97
C PRO A 156 20.35 38.10 5.04
N ASN A 157 19.15 37.66 4.63
CA ASN A 157 17.92 38.44 4.69
C ASN A 157 16.68 37.57 4.94
N ASP A 158 15.53 38.21 5.18
CA ASP A 158 14.26 37.53 5.49
C ASP A 158 13.79 36.63 4.34
N VAL A 159 14.05 37.03 3.08
CA VAL A 159 13.67 36.26 1.89
C VAL A 159 14.45 34.94 1.83
N THR A 160 15.75 34.96 2.16
CA THR A 160 16.60 33.77 2.23
C THR A 160 16.22 32.88 3.41
N SER A 161 15.80 33.47 4.53
CA SER A 161 15.27 32.72 5.68
C SER A 161 13.94 32.02 5.35
N SER A 162 13.07 32.66 4.56
CA SER A 162 11.85 32.05 4.05
C SER A 162 12.16 30.85 3.14
N LEU A 163 13.13 31.00 2.23
CA LEU A 163 13.60 29.89 1.37
C LEU A 163 14.14 28.72 2.19
N MET A 164 14.94 28.99 3.23
CA MET A 164 15.42 27.94 4.14
C MET A 164 14.25 27.15 4.76
N ASN A 165 13.20 27.84 5.19
CA ASN A 165 12.02 27.19 5.77
C ASN A 165 11.25 26.35 4.74
N SER A 166 11.05 26.85 3.51
CA SER A 166 10.35 26.07 2.47
C SER A 166 11.14 24.85 2.02
N LEU A 167 12.48 24.94 1.97
CA LEU A 167 13.35 23.79 1.71
C LEU A 167 13.24 22.73 2.81
N ASN A 168 13.24 23.12 4.09
CA ASN A 168 13.01 22.20 5.20
C ASN A 168 11.66 21.49 5.06
N LEU A 169 10.58 22.23 4.79
CA LEU A 169 9.25 21.65 4.59
C LEU A 169 9.22 20.66 3.41
N ALA A 170 9.91 20.96 2.31
CA ALA A 170 10.02 20.04 1.18
C ALA A 170 10.74 18.73 1.57
N PHE A 171 11.83 18.81 2.34
CA PHE A 171 12.59 17.64 2.78
C PHE A 171 11.82 16.80 3.81
N ASP A 172 11.11 17.46 4.73
CA ASP A 172 10.24 16.80 5.71
C ASP A 172 9.07 16.09 5.02
N ALA A 173 8.42 16.74 4.05
CA ALA A 173 7.34 16.15 3.28
C ALA A 173 7.82 14.93 2.47
N SER A 174 9.04 14.98 1.91
CA SER A 174 9.64 13.82 1.26
C SER A 174 9.93 12.66 2.19
N THR A 175 10.36 12.95 3.41
CA THR A 175 10.58 11.94 4.45
C THR A 175 9.25 11.30 4.87
N LYS A 176 8.20 12.11 5.04
CA LYS A 176 6.83 11.64 5.31
C LYS A 176 6.32 10.74 4.20
N MET A 177 6.47 11.15 2.93
CA MET A 177 6.06 10.35 1.78
C MET A 177 6.82 9.02 1.73
N ARG A 178 8.13 9.03 2.01
CA ARG A 178 8.91 7.79 2.11
C ARG A 178 8.37 6.85 3.18
N LEU A 179 8.09 7.35 4.39
CA LEU A 179 7.51 6.55 5.46
C LEU A 179 6.16 5.95 5.04
N MET A 180 5.27 6.75 4.44
CA MET A 180 3.94 6.27 4.01
C MET A 180 4.03 5.18 2.93
N MET A 181 5.05 5.23 2.07
CA MET A 181 5.28 4.22 1.04
C MET A 181 5.95 2.94 1.58
N GLU A 182 6.75 3.03 2.64
CA GLU A 182 7.40 1.86 3.28
C GLU A 182 6.53 1.22 4.38
N TYR A 183 5.56 1.94 4.92
CA TYR A 183 4.74 1.48 6.03
C TYR A 183 3.77 0.34 5.60
N ARG A 184 4.10 -0.88 6.02
CA ARG A 184 3.33 -2.09 5.72
C ARG A 184 2.16 -2.28 6.70
N LEU A 185 1.19 -3.12 6.32
CA LEU A 185 0.15 -3.60 7.23
C LEU A 185 0.81 -4.43 8.36
N PRO A 186 0.47 -4.18 9.64
CA PRO A 186 0.92 -5.01 10.75
C PRO A 186 0.62 -6.49 10.48
N ILE A 187 1.62 -7.34 10.65
CA ILE A 187 1.51 -8.78 10.36
C ILE A 187 0.38 -9.44 11.16
N GLN A 188 0.06 -8.89 12.33
CA GLN A 188 -1.02 -9.33 13.19
C GLN A 188 -2.40 -9.16 12.53
N LEU A 189 -2.63 -8.06 11.81
CA LEU A 189 -3.91 -7.81 11.12
C LEU A 189 -4.07 -8.73 9.90
N ILE A 190 -3.00 -8.93 9.14
CA ILE A 190 -2.98 -9.89 8.02
C ILE A 190 -3.20 -11.32 8.56
N GLY A 191 -2.52 -11.68 9.64
CA GLY A 191 -2.68 -12.99 10.28
C GLY A 191 -4.11 -13.25 10.74
N LEU A 192 -4.73 -12.26 11.40
CA LEU A 192 -6.15 -12.34 11.79
C LEU A 192 -7.08 -12.49 10.58
N LEU A 193 -6.86 -11.70 9.52
CA LEU A 193 -7.65 -11.76 8.29
C LEU A 193 -7.60 -13.13 7.62
N LEU A 194 -6.39 -13.68 7.46
CA LEU A 194 -6.16 -15.00 6.88
C LEU A 194 -6.76 -16.10 7.76
N PHE A 195 -6.49 -16.05 9.07
CA PHE A 195 -7.02 -17.01 10.03
C PHE A 195 -8.55 -17.05 10.02
N MET A 196 -9.19 -15.88 10.09
CA MET A 196 -10.65 -15.80 10.07
C MET A 196 -11.26 -16.28 8.76
N SER A 197 -10.57 -16.06 7.63
CA SER A 197 -11.01 -16.54 6.31
C SER A 197 -10.93 -18.07 6.21
N LEU A 198 -9.85 -18.67 6.70
CA LEU A 198 -9.69 -20.13 6.78
C LEU A 198 -10.72 -20.74 7.74
N LEU A 199 -10.92 -20.12 8.90
CA LEU A 199 -11.90 -20.57 9.88
C LEU A 199 -13.34 -20.48 9.33
N GLY A 200 -13.69 -19.36 8.69
CA GLY A 200 -14.98 -19.19 8.02
C GLY A 200 -15.23 -20.21 6.92
N SER A 201 -14.20 -20.56 6.14
CA SER A 201 -14.31 -21.62 5.14
C SER A 201 -14.55 -23.00 5.75
N ALA A 202 -13.83 -23.31 6.83
CA ALA A 202 -14.02 -24.55 7.57
C ALA A 202 -15.40 -24.66 8.22
N THR A 203 -15.94 -23.58 8.80
CA THR A 203 -17.28 -23.60 9.41
C THR A 203 -18.39 -23.73 8.36
N VAL A 204 -18.26 -23.09 7.20
CA VAL A 204 -19.16 -23.32 6.06
C VAL A 204 -19.10 -24.78 5.60
N GLY A 205 -17.89 -25.34 5.47
CA GLY A 205 -17.71 -26.75 5.15
C GLY A 205 -18.39 -27.66 6.16
N TYR A 206 -18.20 -27.39 7.44
CA TYR A 206 -18.83 -28.12 8.54
C TYR A 206 -20.35 -28.14 8.42
N GLN A 207 -20.98 -26.98 8.19
CA GLN A 207 -22.43 -26.88 8.02
C GLN A 207 -22.93 -27.68 6.81
N PHE A 208 -22.18 -27.66 5.69
CA PHE A 208 -22.52 -28.44 4.50
C PHE A 208 -22.40 -29.95 4.75
N GLY A 209 -21.38 -30.39 5.49
CA GLY A 209 -21.22 -31.79 5.88
C GLY A 209 -22.31 -32.26 6.84
N LEU A 210 -22.75 -31.39 7.74
CA LEU A 210 -23.79 -31.68 8.74
C LEU A 210 -25.19 -31.81 8.10
N THR A 211 -25.48 -30.98 7.10
CA THR A 211 -26.80 -30.93 6.42
C THR A 211 -26.89 -31.81 5.17
N ASP A 212 -25.81 -32.50 4.81
CA ASP A 212 -25.70 -33.36 3.61
C ASP A 212 -26.10 -32.67 2.30
N ARG A 213 -25.84 -31.35 2.24
CA ARG A 213 -26.11 -30.56 1.04
C ARG A 213 -25.22 -31.00 -0.10
N LYS A 214 -25.85 -31.32 -1.24
CA LYS A 214 -25.18 -31.66 -2.49
C LYS A 214 -25.00 -30.40 -3.34
N GLY A 215 -23.76 -30.04 -3.64
CA GLY A 215 -23.43 -28.91 -4.51
C GLY A 215 -22.41 -27.95 -3.90
N PRO A 216 -21.11 -28.07 -4.21
CA PRO A 216 -20.07 -27.20 -3.66
C PRO A 216 -20.07 -25.79 -4.28
N LEU A 217 -20.91 -25.53 -5.29
CA LEU A 217 -20.86 -24.30 -6.08
C LEU A 217 -20.98 -23.03 -5.22
N ALA A 218 -21.91 -22.99 -4.28
CA ALA A 218 -22.09 -21.84 -3.38
C ALA A 218 -20.85 -21.63 -2.48
N ALA A 219 -20.23 -22.70 -2.00
CA ALA A 219 -19.02 -22.62 -1.17
C ALA A 219 -17.79 -22.19 -1.98
N ILE A 220 -17.67 -22.66 -3.24
CA ILE A 220 -16.62 -22.23 -4.16
C ILE A 220 -16.79 -20.75 -4.49
N ALA A 221 -18.02 -20.31 -4.83
CA ALA A 221 -18.31 -18.91 -5.11
C ALA A 221 -17.97 -18.00 -3.91
N LEU A 222 -18.33 -18.42 -2.70
CA LEU A 222 -18.00 -17.69 -1.48
C LEU A 222 -16.47 -17.65 -1.22
N SER A 223 -15.77 -18.76 -1.46
CA SER A 223 -14.30 -18.83 -1.33
C SER A 223 -13.60 -17.91 -2.32
N VAL A 224 -14.09 -17.85 -3.57
CA VAL A 224 -13.59 -16.92 -4.60
C VAL A 224 -13.84 -15.47 -4.16
N LEU A 225 -15.03 -15.16 -3.65
CA LEU A 225 -15.36 -13.81 -3.15
C LEU A 225 -14.45 -13.38 -2.01
N TRP A 226 -14.23 -14.24 -1.01
CA TRP A 226 -13.31 -13.93 0.10
C TRP A 226 -11.87 -13.78 -0.38
N CYS A 227 -11.43 -14.65 -1.29
CA CYS A 227 -10.10 -14.56 -1.86
C CYS A 227 -9.91 -13.23 -2.61
N LEU A 228 -10.91 -12.79 -3.36
CA LEU A 228 -10.92 -11.49 -4.03
C LEU A 228 -10.82 -10.35 -3.01
N LEU A 229 -11.66 -10.36 -1.97
CA LEU A 229 -11.64 -9.31 -0.94
C LEU A 229 -10.29 -9.25 -0.20
N VAL A 230 -9.76 -10.38 0.26
CA VAL A 230 -8.47 -10.44 0.96
C VAL A 230 -7.33 -9.96 0.06
N THR A 231 -7.33 -10.37 -1.21
CA THR A 231 -6.32 -9.92 -2.19
C THR A 231 -6.43 -8.41 -2.40
N THR A 232 -7.63 -7.88 -2.63
CA THR A 232 -7.84 -6.43 -2.81
C THR A 232 -7.46 -5.62 -1.57
N ILE A 233 -7.77 -6.10 -0.37
CA ILE A 233 -7.38 -5.46 0.89
C ILE A 233 -5.86 -5.34 0.97
N ILE A 234 -5.15 -6.42 0.70
CA ILE A 234 -3.68 -6.41 0.74
C ILE A 234 -3.13 -5.51 -0.37
N ASP A 235 -3.70 -5.56 -1.58
CA ASP A 235 -3.28 -4.74 -2.73
C ASP A 235 -3.39 -3.25 -2.38
N ILE A 236 -4.59 -2.79 -2.02
CA ILE A 236 -4.86 -1.40 -1.64
C ILE A 236 -3.99 -0.96 -0.45
N GLY A 237 -3.85 -1.83 0.55
CA GLY A 237 -3.03 -1.54 1.72
C GLY A 237 -1.55 -1.35 1.37
N SER A 238 -1.09 -2.02 0.32
CA SER A 238 0.29 -2.03 -0.13
C SER A 238 0.55 -1.00 -1.23
N GLY A 239 1.39 0.01 -0.99
CA GLY A 239 1.57 1.10 -1.97
C GLY A 239 2.23 0.72 -3.31
N ARG A 240 2.77 -0.51 -3.44
CA ARG A 240 3.64 -0.94 -4.57
C ARG A 240 3.57 -2.42 -4.97
N ILE A 241 2.80 -3.28 -4.31
CA ILE A 241 2.98 -4.73 -4.47
C ILE A 241 2.33 -5.25 -5.76
N TRP A 242 1.04 -4.99 -5.97
CA TRP A 242 0.32 -5.51 -7.13
C TRP A 242 -0.25 -4.38 -8.02
N THR A 243 -1.57 -4.29 -8.13
CA THR A 243 -2.26 -3.48 -9.14
C THR A 243 -2.58 -2.09 -8.63
N PHE A 244 -2.94 -1.95 -7.35
CA PHE A 244 -3.29 -0.67 -6.75
C PHE A 244 -2.04 0.12 -6.41
N ARG A 245 -1.51 0.85 -7.40
CA ARG A 245 -0.38 1.75 -7.23
C ARG A 245 -0.81 3.07 -6.60
N THR A 246 0.11 3.68 -5.86
CA THR A 246 -0.06 5.05 -5.39
C THR A 246 -0.12 5.98 -6.60
N ASP A 247 -1.15 6.82 -6.64
CA ASP A 247 -1.39 7.75 -7.75
C ASP A 247 -0.28 8.79 -7.84
N THR A 248 0.23 9.02 -9.05
CA THR A 248 1.32 9.96 -9.32
C THR A 248 0.89 11.22 -10.05
N ARG A 249 -0.42 11.41 -10.30
CA ARG A 249 -0.94 12.55 -11.07
C ARG A 249 -0.49 13.91 -10.55
N VAL A 250 -0.39 14.08 -9.23
CA VAL A 250 0.08 15.35 -8.63
C VAL A 250 1.52 15.68 -9.03
N TYR A 251 2.41 14.69 -9.11
CA TYR A 251 3.78 14.89 -9.59
C TYR A 251 3.80 15.18 -11.09
N GLU A 252 2.97 14.48 -11.86
CA GLU A 252 2.87 14.65 -13.31
C GLU A 252 2.40 16.05 -13.67
N TRP A 253 1.37 16.57 -12.99
CA TRP A 253 0.88 17.93 -13.17
C TRP A 253 1.96 18.96 -12.87
N GLN A 254 2.73 18.77 -11.79
CA GLN A 254 3.81 19.70 -11.45
C GLN A 254 4.97 19.64 -12.45
N LEU A 255 5.39 18.45 -12.88
CA LEU A 255 6.43 18.30 -13.91
C LEU A 255 6.01 18.94 -15.23
N GLN A 256 4.77 18.70 -15.67
CA GLN A 256 4.20 19.31 -16.87
C GLN A 256 4.09 20.84 -16.74
N GLY A 257 3.67 21.34 -15.58
CA GLY A 257 3.62 22.77 -15.29
C GLY A 257 4.99 23.45 -15.36
N LEU A 258 6.06 22.70 -15.10
CA LEU A 258 7.45 23.14 -15.24
C LEU A 258 8.02 22.95 -16.66
N GLY A 259 7.24 22.41 -17.60
CA GLY A 259 7.69 22.09 -18.96
C GLY A 259 8.67 20.92 -19.03
N MET A 260 8.67 20.04 -18.03
CA MET A 260 9.56 18.87 -17.96
C MET A 260 8.89 17.62 -18.51
N ASP A 261 9.65 16.84 -19.28
CA ASP A 261 9.21 15.52 -19.70
C ASP A 261 9.06 14.57 -18.50
N LEU A 262 8.09 13.68 -18.58
CA LEU A 262 7.88 12.65 -17.55
C LEU A 262 9.04 11.64 -17.59
N PRO A 263 9.78 11.44 -16.48
CA PRO A 263 10.82 10.43 -16.41
C PRO A 263 10.28 9.05 -16.79
N THR A 264 10.93 8.40 -17.75
CA THR A 264 10.64 7.01 -18.10
C THR A 264 11.04 6.10 -16.93
N ARG A 265 10.37 4.95 -16.81
CA ARG A 265 10.82 3.91 -15.87
C ARG A 265 12.17 3.41 -16.33
N SER A 266 13.12 3.21 -15.42
CA SER A 266 14.33 2.45 -15.73
C SER A 266 13.91 1.03 -16.10
N GLU A 267 14.31 0.57 -17.30
CA GLU A 267 14.09 -0.82 -17.76
C GLU A 267 14.77 -1.85 -16.85
#